data_AF-A9QQD6-F1
#
_entry.id   AF-A9QQD6-F1
#
_cell.length_a   1.000
_cell.length_b   1.000
_cell.length_c   1.000
_cell.angle_alpha   90.00
_cell.angle_beta   90.00
_cell.angle_gamma   90.00
#
_symmetry.space_group_name_H-M   'P 1'
#
loop_
_entity.id
_entity.type
_entity.pdbx_description
1 polymer ?
#
loop_
_entity_poly.entity_id
_entity_poly.type
_entity_poly.pdbx_seq_one_letter_code
_entity_poly.pdbx_strand_id
1 'polypeptide(L)'
;LHPYTKEELSFDGIKVLSTQVNAKQANVVTTYLKEDRLDLSHGINFGTGHKVYVKYRHLEHEPFSLIINVENTSGAAKHATLRVFLGPKYDELGNRLAPDEQRRLMIELDKFHKELAPGKNVINRNAAESNVTLSHTYTFDELRSGKGGAEDANEYCSCGWPEHMLLPKGTHKGMEYELFVMATDYTQDNPDGANVKTICADAVSYCGAKDQKYPDLKPMGFPFDRPITARSAEELLTDNMSLSDVVIKYVG
;
A
#
# COMPACT_ATOMS: atom_id res chain seq x y z
N LEU A 1 2.91 -21.83 -13.17
CA LEU A 1 1.93 -21.07 -13.98
C LEU A 1 2.66 -20.37 -15.11
N HIS A 2 2.02 -20.19 -16.28
CA HIS A 2 2.63 -19.46 -17.40
C HIS A 2 2.68 -17.95 -17.11
N PRO A 3 3.68 -17.21 -17.62
CA PRO A 3 3.71 -15.75 -17.56
C PRO A 3 2.40 -15.13 -18.07
N TYR A 4 2.03 -13.97 -17.53
CA TYR A 4 0.88 -13.24 -18.03
C TYR A 4 1.13 -12.72 -19.46
N THR A 5 0.10 -12.74 -20.29
CA THR A 5 0.13 -12.05 -21.58
C THR A 5 -0.13 -10.56 -21.41
N LYS A 6 0.20 -9.74 -22.43
CA LYS A 6 -0.09 -8.30 -22.38
C LYS A 6 -1.59 -8.03 -22.26
N GLU A 7 -2.42 -8.88 -22.85
CA GLU A 7 -3.88 -8.78 -22.79
C GLU A 7 -4.41 -9.03 -21.38
N GLU A 8 -3.84 -10.00 -20.64
CA GLU A 8 -4.21 -10.25 -19.24
C GLU A 8 -3.80 -9.10 -18.30
N LEU A 9 -2.78 -8.32 -18.69
CA LEU A 9 -2.26 -7.18 -17.93
C LEU A 9 -2.91 -5.84 -18.33
N SER A 10 -3.44 -5.74 -19.55
CA SER A 10 -3.88 -4.46 -20.11
C SER A 10 -5.25 -4.03 -19.58
N PHE A 11 -5.46 -2.72 -19.51
CA PHE A 11 -6.77 -2.12 -19.27
C PHE A 11 -7.08 -1.13 -20.39
N ASP A 12 -7.81 -1.59 -21.40
CA ASP A 12 -8.05 -0.84 -22.63
C ASP A 12 -8.59 0.57 -22.39
N GLY A 13 -7.97 1.56 -23.05
CA GLY A 13 -8.37 2.95 -22.95
C GLY A 13 -8.01 3.65 -21.64
N ILE A 14 -7.28 2.98 -20.73
CA ILE A 14 -6.70 3.60 -19.54
C ILE A 14 -5.18 3.67 -19.71
N LYS A 15 -4.63 4.87 -19.52
CA LYS A 15 -3.18 5.11 -19.53
C LYS A 15 -2.74 5.74 -18.22
N VAL A 16 -1.76 5.16 -17.55
CA VAL A 16 -1.13 5.79 -16.37
C VAL A 16 0.03 6.65 -16.88
N LEU A 17 -0.17 7.96 -16.87
CA LEU A 17 0.77 8.92 -17.47
C LEU A 17 2.01 9.15 -16.61
N SER A 18 1.82 9.24 -15.29
CA SER A 18 2.92 9.43 -14.33
C SER A 18 2.45 9.13 -12.92
N THR A 19 3.41 8.74 -12.09
CA THR A 19 3.24 8.61 -10.65
C THR A 19 4.35 9.41 -9.96
N GLN A 20 3.99 10.10 -8.88
CA GLN A 20 4.93 10.86 -8.07
C GLN A 20 4.62 10.69 -6.59
N VAL A 21 5.68 10.61 -5.78
CA VAL A 21 5.55 10.74 -4.33
C VAL A 21 5.70 12.20 -3.94
N ASN A 22 4.66 12.75 -3.33
CA ASN A 22 4.64 14.09 -2.77
C ASN A 22 4.92 14.02 -1.26
N ALA A 23 6.17 14.30 -0.90
CA ALA A 23 6.64 14.47 0.47
C ALA A 23 7.28 15.87 0.62
N LYS A 24 8.05 16.13 1.69
CA LYS A 24 8.78 17.40 1.82
C LYS A 24 9.69 17.68 0.62
N GLN A 25 10.26 16.62 0.05
CA GLN A 25 10.95 16.64 -1.23
C GLN A 25 10.28 15.63 -2.15
N ALA A 26 9.96 16.04 -3.38
CA ALA A 26 9.35 15.17 -4.38
C ALA A 26 10.21 13.92 -4.60
N ASN A 27 9.56 12.74 -4.59
CA ASN A 27 10.18 11.43 -4.76
C ASN A 27 11.25 11.06 -3.72
N VAL A 28 11.31 11.77 -2.59
CA VAL A 28 12.19 11.43 -1.46
C VAL A 28 11.37 11.33 -0.18
N VAL A 29 11.36 10.16 0.44
CA VAL A 29 10.68 9.94 1.73
C VAL A 29 11.69 9.72 2.83
N THR A 30 11.53 10.46 3.92
CA THR A 30 12.37 10.36 5.11
C THR A 30 11.80 9.35 6.09
N THR A 31 12.65 8.44 6.58
CA THR A 31 12.36 7.54 7.69
C THR A 31 13.23 7.89 8.90
N TYR A 32 12.78 7.57 10.11
CA TYR A 32 13.48 7.89 11.35
C TYR A 32 13.06 6.95 12.48
N LEU A 33 13.75 6.98 13.63
CA LEU A 33 13.28 6.28 14.83
C LEU A 33 12.44 7.23 15.67
N LYS A 34 11.25 6.78 16.05
CA LYS A 34 10.34 7.47 16.96
C LYS A 34 10.31 6.74 18.29
N GLU A 35 10.26 7.50 19.37
CA GLU A 35 10.13 6.96 20.71
C GLU A 35 8.66 6.82 21.07
N ASP A 36 8.33 5.71 21.74
CA ASP A 36 6.98 5.42 22.19
C ASP A 36 6.99 4.66 23.53
N ARG A 37 5.82 4.48 24.14
CA ARG A 37 5.63 3.89 25.47
C ARG A 37 4.49 2.87 25.47
N LEU A 38 4.77 1.70 26.05
CA LEU A 38 3.77 0.64 26.25
C LEU A 38 3.41 0.55 27.75
N ASP A 39 2.11 0.61 28.06
CA ASP A 39 1.58 0.41 29.41
C ASP A 39 1.52 -1.09 29.73
N LEU A 40 2.27 -1.53 30.74
CA LEU A 40 2.34 -2.93 31.17
C LEU A 40 1.31 -3.27 32.24
N SER A 41 0.64 -2.27 32.84
CA SER A 41 -0.21 -2.45 34.02
C SER A 41 -1.47 -3.26 33.75
N HIS A 42 -1.83 -3.47 32.49
CA HIS A 42 -2.95 -4.33 32.10
C HIS A 42 -2.56 -5.80 31.93
N GLY A 43 -1.27 -6.11 31.75
CA GLY A 43 -0.78 -7.48 31.52
C GLY A 43 -0.01 -8.08 32.70
N ILE A 44 0.52 -7.24 33.59
CA ILE A 44 1.39 -7.66 34.71
C ILE A 44 0.90 -7.02 36.01
N ASN A 45 0.80 -7.83 37.07
CA ASN A 45 0.47 -7.33 38.40
C ASN A 45 1.71 -6.79 39.11
N PHE A 46 1.76 -5.46 39.31
CA PHE A 46 2.85 -4.76 39.98
C PHE A 46 2.60 -4.52 41.49
N GLY A 47 1.48 -4.98 42.04
CA GLY A 47 1.15 -4.82 43.47
C GLY A 47 0.89 -3.38 43.92
N THR A 48 0.80 -2.42 42.99
CA THR A 48 0.47 -1.01 43.25
C THR A 48 -0.59 -0.52 42.26
N GLY A 49 -1.27 0.59 42.55
CA GLY A 49 -2.21 1.22 41.62
C GLY A 49 -1.54 2.11 40.55
N HIS A 50 -0.21 2.14 40.50
CA HIS A 50 0.52 2.98 39.55
C HIS A 50 0.64 2.32 38.18
N LYS A 51 0.67 3.16 37.15
CA LYS A 51 0.95 2.72 35.78
C LYS A 51 2.45 2.53 35.56
N VAL A 52 2.83 1.41 34.96
CA VAL A 52 4.22 1.08 34.63
C VAL A 52 4.35 1.06 33.12
N TYR A 53 5.23 1.92 32.60
CA TYR A 53 5.48 2.03 31.16
C TYR A 53 6.88 1.54 30.81
N VAL A 54 7.00 0.81 29.70
CA VAL A 54 8.29 0.57 29.04
C VAL A 54 8.43 1.52 27.86
N LYS A 55 9.59 2.16 27.75
CA LYS A 55 9.95 3.03 26.64
C LYS A 55 10.68 2.23 25.58
N TYR A 56 10.24 2.35 24.33
CA TYR A 56 10.87 1.70 23.18
C TYR A 56 11.00 2.68 22.01
N ARG A 57 11.65 2.22 20.94
CA ARG A 57 11.75 2.96 19.68
C ARG A 57 11.31 2.06 18.53
N HIS A 58 10.61 2.64 17.57
CA HIS A 58 10.21 1.96 16.33
C HIS A 58 10.58 2.82 15.12
N LEU A 59 10.65 2.19 13.94
CA LEU A 59 10.78 2.92 12.68
C LEU A 59 9.52 3.75 12.46
N GLU A 60 9.67 4.90 11.83
CA GLU A 60 8.59 5.79 11.42
C GLU A 60 8.97 6.46 10.09
N HIS A 61 8.00 6.95 9.35
CA HIS A 61 8.24 7.78 8.16
C HIS A 61 7.54 9.12 8.25
N GLU A 62 7.94 10.07 7.40
CA GLU A 62 7.17 11.29 7.23
C GLU A 62 5.87 11.02 6.44
N PRO A 63 4.81 11.81 6.67
CA PRO A 63 3.62 11.72 5.84
C PRO A 63 3.95 12.06 4.38
N PHE A 64 3.37 11.30 3.45
CA PHE A 64 3.48 11.55 2.02
C PHE A 64 2.16 11.22 1.32
N SER A 65 2.00 11.70 0.09
CA SER A 65 0.89 11.28 -0.77
C SER A 65 1.39 10.85 -2.15
N LEU A 66 0.63 9.97 -2.79
CA LEU A 66 0.83 9.57 -4.18
C LEU A 66 0.00 10.48 -5.07
N ILE A 67 0.65 11.05 -6.09
CA ILE A 67 -0.02 11.77 -7.18
C ILE A 67 0.06 10.88 -8.41
N ILE A 68 -1.07 10.32 -8.83
CA ILE A 68 -1.17 9.42 -9.98
C ILE A 68 -1.99 10.13 -11.06
N ASN A 69 -1.35 10.40 -12.20
CA ASN A 69 -2.00 11.01 -13.36
C ASN A 69 -2.45 9.91 -14.31
N VAL A 70 -3.75 9.82 -14.55
CA VAL A 70 -4.35 8.78 -15.40
C VAL A 70 -5.16 9.43 -16.51
N GLU A 71 -5.01 8.95 -17.74
CA GLU A 71 -5.84 9.35 -18.87
C GLU A 71 -6.78 8.21 -19.24
N ASN A 72 -8.08 8.51 -19.19
CA ASN A 72 -9.12 7.65 -19.71
C ASN A 72 -9.45 8.13 -21.14
N THR A 73 -8.93 7.43 -22.13
CA THR A 73 -9.19 7.74 -23.55
C THR A 73 -10.51 7.16 -24.05
N SER A 74 -11.29 6.51 -23.18
CA SER A 74 -12.64 6.06 -23.54
C SER A 74 -13.66 7.19 -23.43
N GLY A 75 -14.79 7.05 -24.12
CA GLY A 75 -15.87 8.04 -24.10
C GLY A 75 -16.77 7.99 -22.86
N ALA A 76 -16.48 7.11 -21.88
CA ALA A 76 -17.30 6.89 -20.70
C ALA A 76 -16.46 6.77 -19.43
N ALA A 77 -17.10 6.97 -18.27
CA ALA A 77 -16.44 6.72 -16.98
C ALA A 77 -16.05 5.24 -16.85
N LYS A 78 -14.91 4.97 -16.24
CA LYS A 78 -14.42 3.62 -15.95
C LYS A 78 -14.07 3.47 -14.47
N HIS A 79 -14.29 2.30 -13.91
CA HIS A 79 -13.87 1.99 -12.55
C HIS A 79 -12.55 1.23 -12.58
N ALA A 80 -11.57 1.74 -11.85
CA ALA A 80 -10.23 1.18 -11.78
C ALA A 80 -9.89 0.71 -10.37
N THR A 81 -9.21 -0.43 -10.27
CA THR A 81 -8.43 -0.80 -9.08
C THR A 81 -7.02 -0.30 -9.27
N LEU A 82 -6.56 0.60 -8.42
CA LEU A 82 -5.19 1.08 -8.41
C LEU A 82 -4.38 0.18 -7.48
N ARG A 83 -3.33 -0.44 -8.01
CA ARG A 83 -2.43 -1.36 -7.30
C ARG A 83 -1.06 -0.71 -7.23
N VAL A 84 -0.57 -0.48 -6.02
CA VAL A 84 0.69 0.23 -5.78
C VAL A 84 1.66 -0.71 -5.09
N PHE A 85 2.84 -0.87 -5.69
CA PHE A 85 3.91 -1.69 -5.14
C PHE A 85 5.23 -0.90 -5.10
N LEU A 86 6.12 -1.30 -4.21
CA LEU A 86 7.45 -0.74 -4.08
C LEU A 86 8.48 -1.86 -4.03
N GLY A 87 9.53 -1.77 -4.85
CA GLY A 87 10.63 -2.73 -4.83
C GLY A 87 11.99 -2.04 -4.84
N PRO A 88 13.04 -2.65 -4.25
CA PRO A 88 14.39 -2.11 -4.39
C PRO A 88 14.80 -2.12 -5.86
N LYS A 89 15.54 -1.10 -6.28
CA LYS A 89 16.04 -0.98 -7.65
C LYS A 89 17.32 -1.78 -7.87
N TYR A 90 18.15 -1.89 -6.83
CA TYR A 90 19.44 -2.56 -6.86
C TYR A 90 19.54 -3.63 -5.78
N ASP A 91 20.38 -4.64 -6.04
CA ASP A 91 20.81 -5.61 -5.05
C ASP A 91 21.87 -5.02 -4.08
N GLU A 92 22.33 -5.81 -3.12
CA GLU A 92 23.34 -5.40 -2.13
C GLU A 92 24.72 -5.12 -2.72
N LEU A 93 25.01 -5.62 -3.92
CA LEU A 93 26.26 -5.41 -4.66
C LEU A 93 26.17 -4.19 -5.60
N GLY A 94 25.00 -3.57 -5.73
CA GLY A 94 24.74 -2.42 -6.59
C GLY A 94 24.36 -2.78 -8.03
N ASN A 95 24.07 -4.05 -8.32
CA ASN A 95 23.57 -4.45 -9.63
C ASN A 95 22.08 -4.13 -9.76
N ARG A 96 21.65 -3.73 -10.96
CA ARG A 96 20.23 -3.50 -11.24
C ARG A 96 19.49 -4.84 -11.21
N LEU A 97 18.43 -4.92 -10.44
CA LEU A 97 17.60 -6.12 -10.36
C LEU A 97 16.81 -6.33 -11.65
N ALA A 98 16.81 -7.56 -12.17
CA ALA A 98 15.93 -7.91 -13.27
C ALA A 98 14.47 -8.00 -12.79
N PRO A 99 13.46 -7.73 -13.64
CA PRO A 99 12.05 -7.79 -13.24
C PRO A 99 11.63 -9.11 -12.55
N ASP A 100 12.12 -10.27 -13.02
CA ASP A 100 11.79 -11.57 -12.41
C ASP A 100 12.41 -11.78 -11.02
N GLU A 101 13.52 -11.12 -10.71
CA GLU A 101 14.13 -11.13 -9.38
C GLU A 101 13.40 -10.14 -8.47
N GLN A 102 13.14 -8.94 -9.00
CA GLN A 102 12.48 -7.86 -8.30
C GLN A 102 11.05 -8.23 -7.88
N ARG A 103 10.34 -9.07 -8.63
CA ARG A 103 8.96 -9.50 -8.30
C ARG A 103 8.83 -10.10 -6.89
N ARG A 104 9.89 -10.72 -6.35
CA ARG A 104 9.91 -11.30 -5.00
C ARG A 104 10.12 -10.25 -3.89
N LEU A 105 10.54 -9.05 -4.27
CA LEU A 105 10.91 -7.95 -3.41
C LEU A 105 9.89 -6.79 -3.49
N MET A 106 8.90 -6.88 -4.39
CA MET A 106 7.80 -5.93 -4.47
C MET A 106 6.89 -6.09 -3.26
N ILE A 107 6.88 -5.09 -2.40
CA ILE A 107 5.91 -4.98 -1.30
C ILE A 107 4.69 -4.20 -1.79
N GLU A 108 3.50 -4.62 -1.37
CA GLU A 108 2.27 -3.88 -1.64
C GLU A 108 2.21 -2.66 -0.73
N LEU A 109 2.01 -1.47 -1.30
CA LEU A 109 1.81 -0.23 -0.53
C LEU A 109 0.34 0.13 -0.40
N ASP A 110 -0.47 -0.11 -1.43
CA ASP A 110 -1.90 0.20 -1.40
C ASP A 110 -2.65 -0.52 -2.53
N LYS A 111 -3.95 -0.73 -2.32
CA LYS A 111 -4.88 -1.23 -3.33
C LYS A 111 -6.26 -0.61 -3.11
N PHE A 112 -6.72 0.23 -4.03
CA PHE A 112 -7.98 0.97 -3.84
C PHE A 112 -8.77 1.20 -5.13
N HIS A 113 -10.07 1.43 -4.97
CA HIS A 113 -10.98 1.74 -6.07
C HIS A 113 -10.98 3.23 -6.41
N LYS A 114 -11.06 3.54 -7.71
CA LYS A 114 -11.32 4.90 -8.20
C LYS A 114 -12.18 4.89 -9.46
N GLU A 115 -13.16 5.77 -9.52
CA GLU A 115 -13.84 6.10 -10.78
C GLU A 115 -13.02 7.14 -11.56
N LEU A 116 -12.81 6.86 -12.85
CA LEU A 116 -12.03 7.66 -13.79
C LEU A 116 -12.97 8.27 -14.83
N ALA A 117 -13.15 9.59 -14.81
CA ALA A 117 -13.91 10.30 -15.84
C ALA A 117 -13.18 10.28 -17.19
N PRO A 118 -13.87 10.43 -18.33
CA PRO A 118 -13.22 10.61 -19.63
C PRO A 118 -12.19 11.76 -19.61
N GLY A 119 -11.04 11.55 -20.24
CA GLY A 119 -9.92 12.49 -20.24
C GLY A 119 -8.95 12.32 -19.07
N LYS A 120 -8.33 13.42 -18.65
CA LYS A 120 -7.26 13.40 -17.63
C LYS A 120 -7.84 13.44 -16.22
N ASN A 121 -7.33 12.56 -15.37
CA ASN A 121 -7.67 12.43 -13.96
C ASN A 121 -6.39 12.58 -13.12
N VAL A 122 -6.49 13.30 -12.01
CA VAL A 122 -5.42 13.40 -11.02
C VAL A 122 -5.89 12.78 -9.73
N ILE A 123 -5.27 11.68 -9.33
CA ILE A 123 -5.59 10.95 -8.10
C ILE A 123 -4.56 11.35 -7.05
N ASN A 124 -5.03 11.84 -5.90
CA ASN A 124 -4.20 12.10 -4.74
C ASN A 124 -4.59 11.12 -3.64
N ARG A 125 -3.64 10.32 -3.18
CA ARG A 125 -3.84 9.25 -2.19
C ARG A 125 -2.84 9.39 -1.06
N ASN A 126 -3.30 9.62 0.16
CA ASN A 126 -2.42 9.77 1.32
C ASN A 126 -1.93 8.39 1.80
N ALA A 127 -0.68 8.31 2.26
CA ALA A 127 -0.13 7.09 2.86
C ALA A 127 -0.96 6.57 4.05
N ALA A 128 -1.55 7.48 4.83
CA ALA A 128 -2.42 7.15 5.97
C ALA A 128 -3.76 6.50 5.56
N GLU A 129 -4.11 6.52 4.27
CA GLU A 129 -5.30 5.85 3.74
C GLU A 129 -4.97 4.46 3.16
N SER A 130 -3.73 3.98 3.28
CA SER A 130 -3.30 2.70 2.72
C SER A 130 -4.17 1.55 3.21
N ASN A 131 -4.65 0.72 2.27
CA ASN A 131 -5.45 -0.47 2.56
C ASN A 131 -4.61 -1.68 3.01
N VAL A 132 -3.30 -1.48 3.24
CA VAL A 132 -2.39 -2.46 3.82
C VAL A 132 -2.28 -2.26 5.33
N THR A 133 -2.46 -1.03 5.82
CA THR A 133 -2.14 -0.63 7.18
C THR A 133 -3.37 -0.47 8.06
N LEU A 134 -3.21 -0.76 9.35
CA LEU A 134 -4.24 -0.44 10.34
C LEU A 134 -4.21 1.05 10.68
N SER A 135 -5.36 1.71 10.57
CA SER A 135 -5.50 3.15 10.81
C SER A 135 -5.31 3.56 12.27
N HIS A 136 -5.77 2.74 13.23
CA HIS A 136 -5.60 3.00 14.66
C HIS A 136 -5.71 1.72 15.48
N THR A 137 -4.79 1.54 16.44
CA THR A 137 -4.90 0.49 17.48
C THR A 137 -5.36 1.11 18.79
N TYR A 138 -6.56 0.77 19.24
CA TYR A 138 -7.10 1.31 20.49
C TYR A 138 -6.38 0.73 21.72
N THR A 139 -5.99 1.62 22.63
CA THR A 139 -5.44 1.23 23.93
C THR A 139 -6.55 0.77 24.89
N PHE A 140 -6.20 0.02 25.94
CA PHE A 140 -7.16 -0.40 26.96
C PHE A 140 -7.92 0.77 27.61
N ASP A 141 -7.26 1.90 27.84
CA ASP A 141 -7.92 3.09 28.39
C ASP A 141 -8.93 3.69 27.41
N GLU A 142 -8.60 3.71 26.11
CA GLU A 142 -9.52 4.19 25.08
C GLU A 142 -10.76 3.32 24.97
N LEU A 143 -10.58 1.99 24.98
CA LEU A 143 -11.68 1.03 24.99
C LEU A 143 -12.56 1.21 26.24
N ARG A 144 -11.95 1.35 27.42
CA ARG A 144 -12.68 1.60 28.68
C ARG A 144 -13.42 2.94 28.67
N SER A 145 -12.92 3.93 27.93
CA SER A 145 -13.60 5.21 27.71
C SER A 145 -14.68 5.17 26.62
N GLY A 146 -14.91 4.01 25.99
CA GLY A 146 -15.93 3.81 24.97
C GLY A 146 -15.51 4.19 23.54
N LYS A 147 -14.23 4.52 23.29
CA LYS A 147 -13.75 5.00 21.98
C LYS A 147 -13.64 3.92 20.89
N GLY A 148 -13.70 2.64 21.24
CA GLY A 148 -13.67 1.52 20.29
C GLY A 148 -15.05 0.90 19.99
N GLY A 149 -16.15 1.56 20.40
CA GLY A 149 -17.50 0.99 20.41
C GLY A 149 -18.45 1.50 19.32
N ALA A 150 -17.96 1.93 18.15
CA ALA A 150 -18.86 2.06 17.00
C ALA A 150 -19.36 0.65 16.62
N GLU A 151 -20.65 0.47 16.26
CA GLU A 151 -21.23 -0.86 15.96
C GLU A 151 -20.49 -1.64 14.85
N ASP A 152 -19.70 -0.95 14.02
CA ASP A 152 -18.85 -1.53 12.98
C ASP A 152 -17.40 -1.83 13.46
N ALA A 153 -16.96 -1.31 14.62
CA ALA A 153 -15.64 -1.51 15.21
C ALA A 153 -15.61 -2.80 16.05
N ASN A 154 -15.68 -3.94 15.36
CA ASN A 154 -15.53 -5.24 16.02
C ASN A 154 -14.05 -5.56 16.31
N GLU A 155 -13.81 -6.39 17.33
CA GLU A 155 -12.52 -6.96 17.77
C GLU A 155 -11.66 -7.54 16.62
N TYR A 156 -12.28 -7.87 15.49
CA TYR A 156 -11.67 -8.43 14.27
C TYR A 156 -10.93 -7.41 13.39
N CYS A 157 -11.13 -6.11 13.60
CA CYS A 157 -10.60 -5.07 12.72
C CYS A 157 -9.22 -4.56 13.18
N SER A 158 -8.59 -5.27 14.13
CA SER A 158 -7.24 -4.97 14.62
C SER A 158 -6.15 -5.62 13.78
N CYS A 159 -6.52 -6.34 12.71
CA CYS A 159 -5.56 -6.88 11.77
C CYS A 159 -5.17 -5.78 10.78
N GLY A 160 -3.88 -5.55 10.61
CA GLY A 160 -3.32 -4.71 9.57
C GLY A 160 -1.84 -4.53 9.79
N TRP A 161 -1.12 -4.15 8.73
CA TRP A 161 0.29 -3.81 8.87
C TRP A 161 0.43 -2.54 9.71
N PRO A 162 1.41 -2.42 10.62
CA PRO A 162 1.60 -1.17 11.35
C PRO A 162 1.91 -0.02 10.38
N GLU A 163 1.21 1.11 10.49
CA GLU A 163 1.40 2.28 9.61
C GLU A 163 2.88 2.70 9.53
N HIS A 164 3.53 2.78 10.70
CA HIS A 164 4.94 3.17 10.82
C HIS A 164 5.94 2.19 10.17
N MET A 165 5.46 1.04 9.68
CA MET A 165 6.22 0.03 8.94
C MET A 165 5.85 -0.03 7.45
N LEU A 166 5.01 0.88 6.94
CA LEU A 166 4.58 0.90 5.52
C LEU A 166 5.77 0.94 4.55
N LEU A 167 6.83 1.66 4.93
CA LEU A 167 8.04 1.79 4.13
C LEU A 167 9.24 1.04 4.75
N PRO A 168 10.12 0.46 3.92
CA PRO A 168 11.42 0.01 4.37
C PRO A 168 12.22 1.16 4.98
N LYS A 169 13.20 0.84 5.83
CA LYS A 169 14.06 1.86 6.46
C LYS A 169 14.86 2.70 5.45
N GLY A 170 15.32 2.12 4.35
CA GLY A 170 16.28 2.79 3.45
C GLY A 170 17.64 3.02 4.11
N THR A 171 18.41 3.99 3.60
CA THR A 171 19.77 4.28 4.11
C THR A 171 20.00 5.78 4.31
N HIS A 172 21.05 6.15 5.04
CA HIS A 172 21.41 7.56 5.24
C HIS A 172 21.76 8.29 3.94
N LYS A 173 22.28 7.57 2.94
CA LYS A 173 22.57 8.13 1.61
C LYS A 173 21.32 8.31 0.75
N GLY A 174 20.21 7.67 1.13
CA GLY A 174 19.08 7.43 0.25
C GLY A 174 19.27 6.10 -0.48
N MET A 175 18.29 5.21 -0.35
CA MET A 175 18.23 3.97 -1.12
C MET A 175 17.20 4.14 -2.22
N GLU A 176 17.55 3.77 -3.45
CA GLU A 176 16.65 3.83 -4.60
C GLU A 176 15.70 2.63 -4.63
N TYR A 177 14.43 2.95 -4.81
CA TYR A 177 13.32 2.04 -5.00
C TYR A 177 12.57 2.40 -6.28
N GLU A 178 11.85 1.44 -6.82
CA GLU A 178 10.93 1.62 -7.92
C GLU A 178 9.50 1.51 -7.40
N LEU A 179 8.76 2.60 -7.56
CA LEU A 179 7.33 2.68 -7.28
C LEU A 179 6.58 2.25 -8.53
N PHE A 180 5.91 1.11 -8.45
CA PHE A 180 5.08 0.56 -9.51
C PHE A 180 3.61 0.85 -9.23
N VAL A 181 2.91 1.38 -10.23
CA VAL A 181 1.46 1.58 -10.18
C VAL A 181 0.82 0.92 -11.38
N MET A 182 -0.24 0.15 -11.14
CA MET A 182 -1.06 -0.47 -12.18
C MET A 182 -2.53 -0.16 -11.94
N ALA A 183 -3.26 0.19 -13.01
CA ALA A 183 -4.71 0.30 -13.01
C ALA A 183 -5.33 -0.94 -13.67
N THR A 184 -6.20 -1.67 -12.98
CA THR A 184 -6.98 -2.79 -13.55
C THR A 184 -8.48 -2.48 -13.57
N ASP A 185 -9.23 -3.20 -14.39
CA ASP A 185 -10.69 -3.04 -14.48
C ASP A 185 -11.37 -3.54 -13.21
N TYR A 186 -11.86 -2.61 -12.40
CA TYR A 186 -12.51 -2.93 -11.12
C TYR A 186 -13.78 -3.78 -11.31
N THR A 187 -14.46 -3.66 -12.44
CA THR A 187 -15.68 -4.44 -12.72
C THR A 187 -15.38 -5.93 -12.93
N GLN A 188 -14.13 -6.27 -13.25
CA GLN A 188 -13.64 -7.64 -13.36
C GLN A 188 -12.90 -8.09 -12.09
N ASP A 189 -12.44 -7.15 -11.27
CA ASP A 189 -11.73 -7.44 -10.03
C ASP A 189 -12.70 -7.70 -8.86
N ASN A 190 -13.80 -6.96 -8.77
CA ASN A 190 -14.71 -7.08 -7.62
C ASN A 190 -15.75 -8.20 -7.85
N PRO A 191 -15.77 -9.25 -7.00
CA PRO A 191 -16.72 -10.36 -7.12
C PRO A 191 -18.20 -9.96 -6.94
N ASP A 192 -18.48 -8.89 -6.20
CA ASP A 192 -19.83 -8.52 -5.76
C ASP A 192 -20.33 -7.19 -6.37
N GLY A 193 -19.54 -6.58 -7.26
CA GLY A 193 -19.86 -5.31 -7.94
C GLY A 193 -19.70 -4.05 -7.06
N ALA A 194 -19.82 -2.87 -7.66
CA ALA A 194 -19.39 -1.59 -7.07
C ALA A 194 -20.15 -1.06 -5.84
N ASN A 195 -21.19 -1.76 -5.36
CA ASN A 195 -22.12 -1.25 -4.35
C ASN A 195 -22.06 -1.98 -3.00
N VAL A 196 -21.04 -2.80 -2.73
CA VAL A 196 -20.92 -3.50 -1.44
C VAL A 196 -20.19 -2.63 -0.43
N LYS A 197 -20.87 -2.32 0.69
CA LYS A 197 -20.25 -1.67 1.84
C LYS A 197 -19.41 -2.71 2.59
N THR A 198 -18.10 -2.64 2.45
CA THR A 198 -17.17 -3.50 3.20
C THR A 198 -17.01 -2.98 4.62
N ILE A 199 -17.24 -3.85 5.61
CA ILE A 199 -17.00 -3.56 7.02
C ILE A 199 -15.52 -3.86 7.30
N CYS A 200 -14.82 -2.93 7.95
CA CYS A 200 -13.37 -3.01 8.24
C CYS A 200 -12.53 -3.13 6.97
N ALA A 201 -12.70 -2.13 6.10
CA ALA A 201 -12.06 -2.06 4.80
C ALA A 201 -10.63 -1.46 4.83
N ASP A 202 -10.12 -1.11 6.02
CA ASP A 202 -8.88 -0.34 6.21
C ASP A 202 -7.61 -1.17 6.01
N ALA A 203 -7.63 -2.48 6.24
CA ALA A 203 -6.47 -3.35 6.04
C ALA A 203 -6.74 -4.54 5.10
N VAL A 204 -7.66 -4.37 4.16
CA VAL A 204 -8.19 -5.43 3.30
C VAL A 204 -7.10 -6.18 2.52
N SER A 205 -6.01 -5.50 2.13
CA SER A 205 -4.96 -6.13 1.33
C SER A 205 -4.41 -7.38 2.01
N TYR A 206 -4.15 -7.34 3.33
CA TYR A 206 -3.55 -8.46 4.08
C TYR A 206 -4.51 -9.16 5.03
N CYS A 207 -5.61 -8.52 5.41
CA CYS A 207 -6.55 -9.05 6.39
C CYS A 207 -7.89 -9.51 5.78
N GLY A 208 -8.10 -9.21 4.50
CA GLY A 208 -9.37 -9.48 3.83
C GLY A 208 -10.51 -8.65 4.40
N ALA A 209 -11.74 -9.08 4.14
CA ALA A 209 -12.94 -8.44 4.61
C ALA A 209 -13.72 -9.39 5.52
N LYS A 210 -14.22 -8.87 6.65
CA LYS A 210 -14.97 -9.68 7.61
C LYS A 210 -16.27 -10.21 6.98
N ASP A 211 -16.49 -11.52 7.11
CA ASP A 211 -17.68 -12.23 6.62
C ASP A 211 -17.99 -12.00 5.13
N GLN A 212 -16.97 -11.64 4.34
CA GLN A 212 -17.05 -11.38 2.91
C GLN A 212 -15.95 -12.17 2.18
N LYS A 213 -16.15 -12.41 0.88
CA LYS A 213 -15.06 -12.90 0.04
C LYS A 213 -13.97 -11.83 -0.05
N TYR A 214 -12.74 -12.25 -0.32
CA TYR A 214 -11.66 -11.31 -0.60
C TYR A 214 -12.08 -10.42 -1.80
N PRO A 215 -12.08 -9.07 -1.66
CA PRO A 215 -12.73 -8.17 -2.60
C PRO A 215 -11.86 -7.85 -3.82
N ASP A 216 -11.13 -8.86 -4.32
CA ASP A 216 -10.29 -8.81 -5.50
C ASP A 216 -10.12 -10.23 -6.06
N LEU A 217 -10.60 -10.46 -7.27
CA LEU A 217 -10.54 -11.75 -7.97
C LEU A 217 -9.14 -12.04 -8.55
N LYS A 218 -8.26 -11.03 -8.64
CA LYS A 218 -6.88 -11.27 -9.06
C LYS A 218 -6.12 -12.03 -7.98
N PRO A 219 -5.13 -12.88 -8.35
CA PRO A 219 -4.25 -13.50 -7.37
C PRO A 219 -3.61 -12.46 -6.44
N MET A 220 -3.49 -12.78 -5.15
CA MET A 220 -2.74 -11.94 -4.21
C MET A 220 -1.30 -11.76 -4.71
N GLY A 221 -0.86 -10.51 -4.80
CA GLY A 221 0.44 -10.16 -5.39
C GLY A 221 0.44 -9.94 -6.90
N PHE A 222 -0.69 -10.05 -7.60
CA PHE A 222 -0.81 -9.69 -9.01
C PHE A 222 -0.32 -8.24 -9.26
N PRO A 223 0.55 -7.99 -10.25
CA PRO A 223 0.98 -8.89 -11.34
C PRO A 223 2.29 -9.67 -11.09
N PHE A 224 2.83 -9.65 -9.88
CA PHE A 224 4.16 -10.18 -9.53
C PHE A 224 4.17 -11.66 -9.08
N ASP A 225 3.00 -12.32 -9.02
CA ASP A 225 2.86 -13.72 -8.59
C ASP A 225 3.43 -14.73 -9.60
N ARG A 226 3.50 -14.36 -10.89
CA ARG A 226 3.99 -15.23 -11.98
C ARG A 226 5.39 -14.83 -12.45
N PRO A 227 6.13 -15.75 -13.11
CA PRO A 227 7.43 -15.42 -13.71
C PRO A 227 7.31 -14.30 -14.75
N ILE A 228 8.29 -13.41 -14.77
CA ILE A 228 8.36 -12.27 -15.69
C ILE A 228 9.44 -12.53 -16.74
N THR A 229 9.07 -12.43 -18.02
CA THR A 229 10.02 -12.64 -19.13
C THR A 229 10.69 -11.37 -19.61
N ALA A 230 10.12 -10.20 -19.27
CA ALA A 230 10.67 -8.89 -19.57
C ALA A 230 12.04 -8.69 -18.92
N ARG A 231 12.98 -8.10 -19.66
CA ARG A 231 14.34 -7.79 -19.19
C ARG A 231 14.52 -6.34 -18.78
N SER A 232 13.58 -5.48 -19.16
CA SER A 232 13.58 -4.06 -18.79
C SER A 232 12.19 -3.60 -18.35
N ALA A 233 12.13 -2.40 -17.76
CA ALA A 233 10.87 -1.78 -17.39
C ALA A 233 9.98 -1.53 -18.63
N GLU A 234 10.55 -1.10 -19.76
CA GLU A 234 9.80 -0.84 -20.99
C GLU A 234 9.14 -2.10 -21.56
N GLU A 235 9.79 -3.26 -21.41
CA GLU A 235 9.22 -4.54 -21.81
C GLU A 235 8.13 -5.03 -20.84
N LEU A 236 8.25 -4.68 -19.57
CA LEU A 236 7.31 -5.06 -18.50
C LEU A 236 6.00 -4.28 -18.58
N LEU A 237 6.08 -2.98 -18.87
CA LEU A 237 4.96 -2.05 -18.72
C LEU A 237 3.95 -2.14 -19.88
N THR A 238 2.67 -2.16 -19.53
CA THR A 238 1.54 -1.84 -20.42
C THR A 238 1.08 -0.39 -20.21
N ASP A 239 0.22 0.14 -21.08
CA ASP A 239 -0.26 1.53 -21.00
C ASP A 239 -0.86 1.90 -19.64
N ASN A 240 -1.50 0.94 -18.96
CA ASN A 240 -2.13 1.10 -17.65
C ASN A 240 -1.16 0.87 -16.48
N MET A 241 0.15 0.84 -16.73
CA MET A 241 1.20 0.72 -15.72
C MET A 241 2.16 1.91 -15.77
N SER A 242 2.77 2.23 -14.63
CA SER A 242 3.89 3.16 -14.56
C SER A 242 4.91 2.70 -13.54
N LEU A 243 6.16 3.08 -13.76
CA LEU A 243 7.27 2.87 -12.85
C LEU A 243 7.94 4.22 -12.58
N SER A 244 8.26 4.51 -11.33
CA SER A 244 8.86 5.80 -10.95
C SER A 244 9.91 5.60 -9.87
N ASP A 245 11.07 6.23 -10.05
CA ASP A 245 12.15 6.17 -9.07
C ASP A 245 11.77 6.98 -7.81
N VAL A 246 11.95 6.35 -6.65
CA VAL A 246 11.74 6.95 -5.33
C VAL A 246 12.96 6.67 -4.46
N VAL A 247 13.37 7.65 -3.67
CA VAL A 247 14.48 7.51 -2.73
C VAL A 247 13.94 7.47 -1.31
N ILE A 248 14.34 6.46 -0.54
CA ILE A 248 14.04 6.39 0.89
C ILE A 248 15.31 6.69 1.68
N LYS A 249 15.25 7.77 2.47
CA LYS A 249 16.39 8.27 3.26
C LYS A 249 16.13 8.12 4.75
N TYR A 250 17.00 7.39 5.43
CA TYR A 250 16.96 7.28 6.89
C TYR A 250 17.69 8.44 7.56
N VAL A 251 17.02 9.10 8.51
CA VAL A 251 17.58 10.16 9.36
C VAL A 251 17.54 9.69 10.81
N GLY A 252 18.72 9.67 11.43
CA GLY A 252 18.92 9.21 12.81
C GLY A 252 20.28 9.65 13.33
#